data_AF-A0A3D4N5Z1-F1
#
_entry.id   AF-A0A3D4N5Z1-F1
#
_cell.length_a   1.000
_cell.length_b   1.000
_cell.length_c   1.000
_cell.angle_alpha   90.00
_cell.angle_beta   90.00
_cell.angle_gamma   90.00
#
_symmetry.space_group_name_H-M   'P 1'
#
loop_
_entity.id
_entity.type
_entity.pdbx_description
1 polymer ?
#
loop_
_entity_poly.entity_id
_entity_poly.type
_entity_poly.pdbx_seq_one_letter_code
_entity_poly.pdbx_strand_id
1 'polypeptide(L)'
;MAMRGSKTAIVLILMVLWILAGSLLSADSSFARVEQKLQSSQFSETDKDQLMGVLEQAEQQLIPTEVLVLRLEEGLAKRIPPHSLYNALMLELQAYNETRKLVLDRLGHQEGTRVLSDSTIWSRTATLYRQGVPEVDLAALLDMFNRQRSQEKWDNYRYGGGLLIALRQWGLDNGPSLSVIEALSRSPIPGEDYRVVVDLFTTGFANRIAPDDMVRRIVQSAPRSRSITMLERLVR
;
A
#
# COMPACT_ATOMS: atom_id res chain seq x y z
N MET A 1 -37.37 3.56 40.17
CA MET A 1 -36.35 2.70 39.55
C MET A 1 -36.44 2.89 38.04
N ALA A 2 -35.79 3.94 37.52
CA ALA A 2 -36.04 4.45 36.17
C ALA A 2 -34.93 4.03 35.19
N MET A 3 -35.35 3.43 34.09
CA MET A 3 -34.53 2.98 32.96
C MET A 3 -33.70 4.16 32.39
N ARG A 4 -32.40 4.16 32.65
CA ARG A 4 -31.45 5.17 32.13
C ARG A 4 -30.42 4.59 31.14
N GLY A 5 -30.71 3.41 30.55
CA GLY A 5 -29.76 2.66 29.71
C GLY A 5 -29.98 2.70 28.19
N SER A 6 -31.08 3.27 27.66
CA SER A 6 -31.43 3.10 26.24
C SER A 6 -30.89 4.20 25.30
N LYS A 7 -30.60 5.40 25.80
CA LYS A 7 -30.25 6.55 24.93
C LYS A 7 -28.83 6.46 24.36
N THR A 8 -27.88 5.90 25.12
CA THR A 8 -26.49 5.74 24.68
C THR A 8 -26.34 4.66 23.60
N ALA A 9 -27.10 3.57 23.71
CA ALA A 9 -27.12 2.50 22.70
C ALA A 9 -27.68 2.99 21.35
N ILE A 10 -28.75 3.79 21.36
CA ILE A 10 -29.37 4.33 20.14
C ILE A 10 -28.43 5.30 19.41
N VAL A 11 -27.69 6.14 20.14
CA VAL A 11 -26.72 7.08 19.54
C VAL A 11 -25.53 6.35 18.90
N LEU A 12 -25.02 5.30 19.55
CA LEU A 12 -23.94 4.46 19.00
C LEU A 12 -24.38 3.73 17.74
N ILE A 13 -25.60 3.18 17.71
CA ILE A 13 -26.13 2.50 16.52
C ILE A 13 -26.31 3.48 15.36
N LEU A 14 -26.83 4.70 15.62
CA LEU A 14 -27.00 5.73 14.59
C LEU A 14 -25.66 6.24 14.04
N MET A 15 -24.62 6.38 14.88
CA MET A 15 -23.28 6.75 14.41
C MET A 15 -22.66 5.65 13.54
N VAL A 16 -22.79 4.38 13.93
CA VAL A 16 -22.32 3.25 13.11
C VAL A 16 -23.09 3.19 11.78
N LEU A 17 -24.41 3.44 11.78
CA LEU A 17 -25.21 3.49 10.56
C LEU A 17 -24.80 4.64 9.63
N TRP A 18 -24.46 5.81 10.16
CA TRP A 18 -24.01 6.96 9.38
C TRP A 18 -22.61 6.77 8.80
N ILE A 19 -21.70 6.13 9.55
CA ILE A 19 -20.36 5.78 9.05
C ILE A 19 -20.48 4.71 7.95
N LEU A 20 -21.38 3.74 8.08
CA LEU A 20 -21.65 2.74 7.04
C LEU A 20 -22.32 3.36 5.80
N ALA A 21 -23.23 4.31 5.97
CA ALA A 21 -23.93 4.99 4.86
C ALA A 21 -23.03 5.97 4.09
N GLY A 22 -22.12 6.68 4.77
CA GLY A 22 -21.17 7.59 4.12
C GLY A 22 -20.18 6.88 3.18
N SER A 23 -19.81 5.65 3.51
CA SER A 23 -18.96 4.79 2.68
C SER A 23 -19.68 4.29 1.43
N LEU A 24 -20.98 3.98 1.55
CA LEU A 24 -21.80 3.49 0.42
C LEU A 24 -22.07 4.58 -0.64
N LEU A 25 -22.29 5.82 -0.22
CA LEU A 25 -22.65 6.91 -1.16
C LEU A 25 -21.48 7.40 -2.04
N SER A 26 -20.23 7.14 -1.64
CA SER A 26 -19.06 7.64 -2.39
C SER A 26 -18.70 6.70 -3.55
N ALA A 27 -18.85 5.39 -3.38
CA ALA A 27 -18.58 4.38 -4.41
C ALA A 27 -19.55 4.51 -5.60
N ASP A 28 -20.85 4.71 -5.33
CA ASP A 28 -21.91 4.87 -6.35
C ASP A 28 -21.60 5.98 -7.37
N SER A 29 -21.02 7.09 -6.89
CA SER A 29 -20.72 8.24 -7.77
C SER A 29 -19.57 7.97 -8.75
N SER A 30 -18.65 7.06 -8.40
CA SER A 30 -17.48 6.72 -9.20
C SER A 30 -17.82 5.73 -10.30
N PHE A 31 -18.63 4.72 -9.98
CA PHE A 31 -19.13 3.73 -10.94
C PHE A 31 -20.03 4.37 -12.00
N ALA A 32 -21.00 5.18 -11.59
CA ALA A 32 -21.89 5.88 -12.52
C ALA A 32 -21.12 6.78 -13.50
N ARG A 33 -20.05 7.43 -13.04
CA ARG A 33 -19.18 8.26 -13.89
C ARG A 33 -18.41 7.42 -14.91
N VAL A 34 -17.87 6.27 -14.49
CA VAL A 34 -17.18 5.34 -15.38
C VAL A 34 -18.14 4.78 -16.42
N GLU A 35 -19.32 4.35 -15.99
CA GLU A 35 -20.37 3.86 -16.86
C GLU A 35 -20.73 4.91 -17.92
N GLN A 36 -20.97 6.16 -17.51
CA GLN A 36 -21.22 7.25 -18.45
C GLN A 36 -20.08 7.44 -19.46
N LYS A 37 -18.82 7.37 -19.02
CA LYS A 37 -17.64 7.47 -19.91
C LYS A 37 -17.57 6.30 -20.88
N LEU A 38 -17.82 5.08 -20.42
CA LEU A 38 -17.89 3.89 -21.28
C LEU A 38 -19.01 4.02 -22.30
N GLN A 39 -20.18 4.50 -21.90
CA GLN A 39 -21.32 4.70 -22.80
C GLN A 39 -21.03 5.72 -23.91
N SER A 40 -20.22 6.74 -23.60
CA SER A 40 -19.75 7.72 -24.58
C SER A 40 -18.58 7.25 -25.46
N SER A 41 -18.01 6.06 -25.18
CA SER A 41 -16.87 5.53 -25.94
C SER A 41 -17.30 4.82 -27.24
N GLN A 42 -16.32 4.57 -28.12
CA GLN A 42 -16.52 3.81 -29.37
C GLN A 42 -16.42 2.28 -29.17
N PHE A 43 -16.38 1.81 -27.93
CA PHE A 43 -16.24 0.38 -27.64
C PHE A 43 -17.55 -0.36 -27.95
N SER A 44 -17.44 -1.64 -28.29
CA SER A 44 -18.63 -2.47 -28.48
C SER A 44 -19.35 -2.67 -27.14
N GLU A 45 -20.65 -2.99 -27.16
CA GLU A 45 -21.39 -3.29 -25.92
C GLU A 45 -20.74 -4.46 -25.15
N THR A 46 -20.26 -5.48 -25.87
CA THR A 46 -19.53 -6.59 -25.26
C THR A 46 -18.25 -6.14 -24.54
N ASP A 47 -17.49 -5.21 -25.12
CA ASP A 47 -16.29 -4.66 -24.48
C ASP A 47 -16.66 -3.84 -23.23
N LYS A 48 -17.74 -3.04 -23.30
CA LYS A 48 -18.23 -2.24 -22.17
C LYS A 48 -18.65 -3.15 -21.01
N ASP A 49 -19.43 -4.19 -21.29
CA ASP A 49 -19.88 -5.18 -20.31
C ASP A 49 -18.70 -5.90 -19.66
N GLN A 50 -17.69 -6.29 -20.45
CA GLN A 50 -16.47 -6.91 -19.92
C GLN A 50 -15.70 -6.00 -18.97
N LEU A 51 -15.53 -4.72 -19.32
CA LEU A 51 -14.81 -3.76 -18.48
C LEU A 51 -15.58 -3.45 -17.19
N MET A 52 -16.91 -3.31 -17.26
CA MET A 52 -17.75 -3.14 -16.08
C MET A 52 -17.74 -4.37 -15.18
N GLY A 53 -17.79 -5.57 -15.77
CA GLY A 53 -17.73 -6.82 -15.03
C GLY A 53 -16.47 -6.97 -14.15
N VAL A 54 -15.32 -6.39 -14.55
CA VAL A 54 -14.12 -6.40 -13.71
C VAL A 54 -14.29 -5.52 -12.46
N LEU A 55 -14.96 -4.38 -12.59
CA LEU A 55 -15.23 -3.49 -11.45
C LEU A 55 -16.26 -4.11 -10.50
N GLU A 56 -17.32 -4.69 -11.03
CA GLU A 56 -18.32 -5.43 -10.26
C GLU A 56 -17.69 -6.61 -9.51
N GLN A 57 -16.80 -7.35 -10.17
CA GLN A 57 -16.04 -8.42 -9.53
C GLN A 57 -15.18 -7.90 -8.37
N ALA A 58 -14.49 -6.77 -8.55
CA ALA A 58 -13.70 -6.16 -7.49
C ALA A 58 -14.56 -5.77 -6.30
N GLU A 59 -15.71 -5.15 -6.55
CA GLU A 59 -16.68 -4.75 -5.51
C GLU A 59 -17.23 -5.96 -4.75
N GLN A 60 -17.65 -7.01 -5.45
CA GLN A 60 -18.12 -8.27 -4.83
C GLN A 60 -17.05 -8.92 -3.96
N GLN A 61 -15.78 -8.74 -4.31
CA GLN A 61 -14.64 -9.24 -3.55
C GLN A 61 -14.21 -8.28 -2.43
N LEU A 62 -14.83 -7.09 -2.29
CA LEU A 62 -14.42 -6.02 -1.38
C LEU A 62 -12.99 -5.52 -1.65
N ILE A 63 -12.57 -5.53 -2.93
CA ILE A 63 -11.30 -4.94 -3.38
C ILE A 63 -11.51 -3.43 -3.58
N PRO A 64 -10.58 -2.57 -3.12
CA PRO A 64 -10.63 -1.13 -3.40
C PRO A 64 -10.72 -0.85 -4.90
N THR A 65 -11.82 -0.23 -5.33
CA THR A 65 -12.12 -0.01 -6.76
C THR A 65 -11.51 1.28 -7.30
N GLU A 66 -11.04 2.19 -6.44
CA GLU A 66 -10.59 3.52 -6.84
C GLU A 66 -9.43 3.46 -7.84
N VAL A 67 -8.48 2.55 -7.62
CA VAL A 67 -7.33 2.35 -8.52
C VAL A 67 -7.77 1.77 -9.87
N LEU A 68 -8.75 0.86 -9.87
CA LEU A 68 -9.31 0.26 -11.08
C LEU A 68 -10.06 1.32 -11.90
N VAL A 69 -10.91 2.11 -11.23
CA VAL A 69 -11.65 3.24 -11.81
C VAL A 69 -10.68 4.24 -12.44
N LEU A 70 -9.67 4.71 -11.71
CA LEU A 70 -8.69 5.67 -12.24
C LEU A 70 -7.97 5.12 -13.48
N ARG A 71 -7.59 3.84 -13.47
CA ARG A 71 -6.92 3.22 -14.62
C ARG A 71 -7.84 3.07 -15.83
N LEU A 72 -9.11 2.74 -15.61
CA LEU A 72 -10.11 2.68 -16.66
C LEU A 72 -10.34 4.08 -17.27
N GLU A 73 -10.52 5.10 -16.43
CA GLU A 73 -10.65 6.49 -16.90
C GLU A 73 -9.42 6.96 -17.70
N GLU A 74 -8.22 6.67 -17.21
CA GLU A 74 -6.96 6.98 -17.90
C GLU A 74 -6.86 6.24 -19.24
N GLY A 75 -7.22 4.96 -19.27
CA GLY A 75 -7.22 4.13 -20.47
C GLY A 75 -8.19 4.64 -21.54
N LEU A 76 -9.40 5.02 -21.13
CA LEU A 76 -10.40 5.63 -22.02
C LEU A 76 -9.89 6.96 -22.58
N ALA A 77 -9.32 7.83 -21.73
CA ALA A 77 -8.76 9.11 -22.15
C ALA A 77 -7.62 8.95 -23.17
N LYS A 78 -6.79 7.93 -22.98
CA LYS A 78 -5.67 7.58 -23.87
C LYS A 78 -6.09 6.72 -25.07
N ARG A 79 -7.39 6.40 -25.22
CA ARG A 79 -7.94 5.54 -26.28
C ARG A 79 -7.22 4.19 -26.38
N ILE A 80 -6.89 3.61 -25.23
CA ILE A 80 -6.28 2.29 -25.15
C ILE A 80 -7.27 1.25 -25.69
N PRO A 81 -6.85 0.28 -26.52
CA PRO A 81 -7.73 -0.76 -27.02
C PRO A 81 -8.43 -1.54 -25.89
N PRO A 82 -9.71 -1.94 -26.04
CA PRO A 82 -10.48 -2.58 -24.97
C PRO A 82 -9.79 -3.80 -24.35
N HIS A 83 -9.28 -4.71 -25.18
CA HIS A 83 -8.58 -5.91 -24.71
C HIS A 83 -7.35 -5.58 -23.84
N SER A 84 -6.61 -4.53 -24.19
CA SER A 84 -5.43 -4.10 -23.44
C SER A 84 -5.83 -3.52 -22.09
N LEU A 85 -6.95 -2.79 -22.06
CA LEU A 85 -7.50 -2.22 -20.83
C LEU A 85 -8.04 -3.30 -19.90
N TYR A 86 -8.82 -4.25 -20.43
CA TYR A 86 -9.30 -5.43 -19.71
C TYR A 86 -8.14 -6.21 -19.08
N ASN A 87 -7.11 -6.52 -19.86
CA ASN A 87 -5.92 -7.22 -19.36
C ASN A 87 -5.23 -6.43 -18.23
N ALA A 88 -5.12 -5.11 -18.36
CA ALA A 88 -4.50 -4.26 -17.33
C ALA A 88 -5.31 -4.23 -16.02
N LEU A 89 -6.64 -4.24 -16.10
CA LEU A 89 -7.54 -4.31 -14.95
C LEU A 89 -7.53 -5.70 -14.30
N MET A 90 -7.52 -6.78 -15.09
CA MET A 90 -7.41 -8.15 -14.59
C MET A 90 -6.09 -8.40 -13.84
N LEU A 91 -4.97 -7.87 -14.35
CA LEU A 91 -3.69 -7.91 -13.64
C LEU A 91 -3.72 -7.15 -12.31
N GLU A 92 -4.48 -6.05 -12.22
CA GLU A 92 -4.67 -5.33 -10.97
C GLU A 92 -5.50 -6.15 -9.98
N LEU A 93 -6.63 -6.70 -10.42
CA LEU A 93 -7.48 -7.58 -9.61
C LEU A 93 -6.70 -8.81 -9.09
N GLN A 94 -5.87 -9.41 -9.94
CA GLN A 94 -4.99 -10.52 -9.55
C GLN A 94 -4.02 -10.08 -8.46
N ALA A 95 -3.38 -8.91 -8.59
CA ALA A 95 -2.46 -8.41 -7.56
C ALA A 95 -3.15 -8.21 -6.21
N TYR A 96 -4.38 -7.68 -6.17
CA TYR A 96 -5.14 -7.58 -4.93
C TYR A 96 -5.46 -8.94 -4.32
N ASN A 97 -5.82 -9.93 -5.15
CA ASN A 97 -6.14 -11.27 -4.69
C ASN A 97 -4.91 -12.01 -4.15
N GLU A 98 -3.77 -11.93 -4.82
CA GLU A 98 -2.52 -12.54 -4.32
C GLU A 98 -2.03 -11.87 -3.04
N THR A 99 -2.08 -10.54 -2.99
CA THR A 99 -1.69 -9.82 -1.77
C THR A 99 -2.66 -10.03 -0.60
N ARG A 100 -3.96 -10.27 -0.85
CA ARG A 100 -4.91 -10.68 0.19
C ARG A 100 -4.49 -11.99 0.85
N LYS A 101 -4.18 -13.01 0.04
CA LYS A 101 -3.73 -14.32 0.54
C LYS A 101 -2.48 -14.16 1.39
N LEU A 102 -1.50 -13.41 0.88
CA LEU A 102 -0.25 -13.14 1.57
C LEU A 102 -0.47 -12.41 2.92
N VAL A 103 -1.29 -11.37 2.94
CA VAL A 103 -1.57 -10.60 4.16
C VAL A 103 -2.24 -11.47 5.22
N LEU A 104 -3.23 -12.29 4.82
CA LEU A 104 -3.92 -13.20 5.74
C LEU A 104 -3.01 -14.32 6.25
N ASP A 105 -2.14 -14.87 5.39
CA ASP A 105 -1.16 -15.90 5.77
C ASP A 105 -0.15 -15.35 6.80
N ARG A 106 0.42 -14.16 6.54
CA ARG A 106 1.51 -13.60 7.36
C ARG A 106 1.03 -12.96 8.66
N LEU A 107 -0.12 -12.31 8.65
CA LEU A 107 -0.62 -11.56 9.81
C LEU A 107 -1.68 -12.32 10.61
N GLY A 108 -2.17 -13.45 10.08
CA GLY A 108 -3.33 -14.14 10.61
C GLY A 108 -4.63 -13.37 10.34
N HIS A 109 -5.76 -14.02 10.62
CA HIS A 109 -7.07 -13.50 10.20
C HIS A 109 -7.42 -12.16 10.85
N GLN A 110 -7.14 -11.96 12.15
CA GLN A 110 -7.55 -10.74 12.85
C GLN A 110 -6.79 -9.49 12.36
N GLU A 111 -5.46 -9.53 12.40
CA GLU A 111 -4.63 -8.40 11.96
C GLU A 111 -4.68 -8.25 10.44
N GLY A 112 -4.71 -9.36 9.70
CA GLY A 112 -4.86 -9.36 8.25
C GLY A 112 -6.14 -8.67 7.78
N THR A 113 -7.31 -8.99 8.37
CA THR A 113 -8.56 -8.30 8.03
C THR A 113 -8.50 -6.81 8.35
N ARG A 114 -7.87 -6.41 9.47
CA ARG A 114 -7.69 -4.99 9.81
C ARG A 114 -6.83 -4.26 8.79
N VAL A 115 -5.74 -4.87 8.33
CA VAL A 115 -4.87 -4.30 7.29
C VAL A 115 -5.59 -4.22 5.95
N LEU A 116 -6.34 -5.25 5.57
CA LEU A 116 -7.11 -5.27 4.32
C LEU A 116 -8.29 -4.30 4.32
N SER A 117 -8.83 -3.92 5.48
CA SER A 117 -9.86 -2.87 5.56
C SER A 117 -9.30 -1.46 5.32
N ASP A 118 -7.99 -1.27 5.44
CA ASP A 118 -7.33 -0.03 5.06
C ASP A 118 -6.92 -0.10 3.58
N SER A 119 -7.70 0.57 2.73
CA SER A 119 -7.45 0.60 1.29
C SER A 119 -6.07 1.14 0.96
N THR A 120 -5.53 2.07 1.74
CA THR A 120 -4.23 2.68 1.47
C THR A 120 -3.09 1.68 1.67
N ILE A 121 -3.17 0.84 2.71
CA ILE A 121 -2.16 -0.18 2.98
C ILE A 121 -2.25 -1.31 1.96
N TRP A 122 -3.46 -1.80 1.69
CA TRP A 122 -3.63 -2.91 0.75
C TRP A 122 -3.26 -2.50 -0.68
N SER A 123 -3.68 -1.31 -1.15
CA SER A 123 -3.25 -0.77 -2.44
C SER A 123 -1.74 -0.61 -2.51
N ARG A 124 -1.07 -0.26 -1.40
CA ARG A 124 0.39 -0.20 -1.36
C ARG A 124 1.03 -1.58 -1.53
N THR A 125 0.52 -2.61 -0.83
CA THR A 125 1.01 -3.98 -0.98
C THR A 125 0.79 -4.50 -2.40
N ALA A 126 -0.40 -4.29 -2.98
CA ALA A 126 -0.72 -4.64 -4.37
C ALA A 126 0.21 -3.91 -5.37
N THR A 127 0.51 -2.63 -5.13
CA THR A 127 1.44 -1.85 -5.95
C THR A 127 2.85 -2.45 -5.92
N LEU A 128 3.37 -2.79 -4.73
CA LEU A 128 4.70 -3.38 -4.60
C LEU A 128 4.77 -4.75 -5.31
N TYR A 129 3.74 -5.58 -5.16
CA TYR A 129 3.61 -6.85 -5.89
C TYR A 129 3.69 -6.63 -7.41
N ARG A 130 2.90 -5.69 -7.93
CA ARG A 130 2.91 -5.33 -9.36
C ARG A 130 4.24 -4.76 -9.86
N GLN A 131 4.99 -4.09 -9.00
CA GLN A 131 6.33 -3.59 -9.30
C GLN A 131 7.39 -4.69 -9.33
N GLY A 132 6.99 -5.95 -9.13
CA GLY A 132 7.88 -7.11 -9.19
C GLY A 132 8.65 -7.32 -7.89
N VAL A 133 8.20 -6.75 -6.76
CA VAL A 133 8.77 -7.10 -5.46
C VAL A 133 8.45 -8.57 -5.18
N PRO A 134 9.46 -9.42 -4.95
CA PRO A 134 9.25 -10.83 -4.64
C PRO A 134 8.33 -11.03 -3.44
N GLU A 135 7.50 -12.06 -3.48
CA GLU A 135 6.56 -12.38 -2.39
C GLU A 135 7.26 -12.57 -1.05
N VAL A 136 8.44 -13.19 -1.04
CA VAL A 136 9.27 -13.35 0.16
C VAL A 136 9.68 -12.00 0.79
N ASP A 137 9.93 -10.99 -0.04
CA ASP A 137 10.31 -9.65 0.44
C ASP A 137 9.09 -8.89 0.96
N LEU A 138 7.93 -9.05 0.30
CA LEU A 138 6.65 -8.52 0.80
C LEU A 138 6.28 -9.14 2.15
N ALA A 139 6.43 -10.46 2.27
CA ALA A 139 6.23 -11.20 3.51
C ALA A 139 7.16 -10.69 4.62
N ALA A 140 8.43 -10.44 4.28
CA ALA A 140 9.41 -9.89 5.21
C ALA A 140 9.02 -8.47 5.67
N LEU A 141 8.59 -7.60 4.76
CA LEU A 141 8.10 -6.26 5.12
C LEU A 141 6.89 -6.33 6.06
N LEU A 142 5.89 -7.15 5.74
CA LEU A 142 4.70 -7.32 6.58
C LEU A 142 5.09 -7.76 7.99
N ASP A 143 5.99 -8.74 8.12
CA ASP A 143 6.50 -9.22 9.40
C ASP A 143 7.25 -8.14 10.20
N MET A 144 8.15 -7.40 9.53
CA MET A 144 8.97 -6.35 10.16
C MET A 144 8.09 -5.28 10.80
N PHE A 145 7.14 -4.75 10.03
CA PHE A 145 6.27 -3.68 10.50
C PHE A 145 5.19 -4.18 11.45
N ASN A 146 4.70 -5.42 11.30
CA ASN A 146 3.78 -5.99 12.28
C ASN A 146 4.39 -6.06 13.69
N ARG A 147 5.70 -6.32 13.79
CA ARG A 147 6.47 -6.36 15.05
C ARG A 147 6.85 -4.98 15.59
N GLN A 148 6.68 -3.92 14.81
CA GLN A 148 6.99 -2.56 15.26
C GLN A 148 6.02 -2.14 16.36
N ARG A 149 6.54 -1.55 17.44
CA ARG A 149 5.75 -1.10 18.59
C ARG A 149 5.02 0.23 18.36
N SER A 150 5.32 0.91 17.26
CA SER A 150 4.68 2.19 16.90
C SER A 150 3.20 1.98 16.59
N GLN A 151 2.36 2.93 17.00
CA GLN A 151 0.96 2.96 16.58
C GLN A 151 0.82 3.25 15.08
N GLU A 152 1.81 3.92 14.49
CA GLU A 152 1.90 4.28 13.08
C GLU A 152 2.60 3.19 12.25
N LYS A 153 2.71 1.96 12.75
CA LYS A 153 3.49 0.88 12.10
C LYS A 153 3.08 0.63 10.64
N TRP A 154 1.80 0.78 10.31
CA TRP A 154 1.30 0.57 8.95
C TRP A 154 1.54 1.78 8.05
N ASP A 155 1.54 3.00 8.57
CA ASP A 155 2.04 4.15 7.81
C ASP A 155 3.55 4.02 7.55
N ASN A 156 4.32 3.61 8.56
CA ASN A 156 5.73 3.30 8.40
C ASN A 156 5.98 2.18 7.38
N TYR A 157 5.11 1.17 7.30
CA TYR A 157 5.16 0.14 6.26
C TYR A 157 5.07 0.75 4.86
N ARG A 158 4.20 1.75 4.63
CA ARG A 158 4.09 2.42 3.32
C ARG A 158 5.39 3.08 2.92
N TYR A 159 6.00 3.83 3.85
CA TYR A 159 7.29 4.48 3.64
C TYR A 159 8.42 3.46 3.48
N GLY A 160 8.44 2.40 4.27
CA GLY A 160 9.42 1.32 4.18
C GLY A 160 9.38 0.59 2.83
N GLY A 161 8.19 0.28 2.33
CA GLY A 161 8.02 -0.26 0.98
C GLY A 161 8.46 0.73 -0.10
N GLY A 162 8.24 2.04 0.10
CA GLY A 162 8.78 3.10 -0.77
C GLY A 162 10.29 3.11 -0.82
N LEU A 163 10.93 3.08 0.34
CA LEU A 163 12.37 3.05 0.47
C LEU A 163 12.96 1.77 -0.14
N LEU A 164 12.30 0.61 -0.01
CA LEU A 164 12.78 -0.64 -0.62
C LEU A 164 12.97 -0.50 -2.13
N ILE A 165 11.95 0.05 -2.82
CA ILE A 165 12.03 0.31 -4.27
C ILE A 165 13.13 1.31 -4.58
N ALA A 166 13.21 2.40 -3.81
CA ALA A 166 14.20 3.45 -4.03
C ALA A 166 15.65 2.94 -3.87
N LEU A 167 15.92 2.11 -2.87
CA LEU A 167 17.24 1.50 -2.65
C LEU A 167 17.62 0.54 -3.79
N ARG A 168 16.66 -0.26 -4.29
CA ARG A 168 16.89 -1.14 -5.44
C ARG A 168 17.17 -0.37 -6.71
N GLN A 169 16.41 0.70 -6.95
CA GLN A 169 16.65 1.61 -8.08
C GLN A 169 17.99 2.35 -7.98
N TRP A 170 18.45 2.64 -6.76
CA TRP A 170 19.78 3.20 -6.53
C TRP A 170 20.90 2.19 -6.84
N GLY A 171 20.60 0.89 -6.87
CA GLY A 171 21.54 -0.18 -7.22
C GLY A 171 21.87 -1.12 -6.06
N LEU A 172 21.12 -1.07 -4.96
CA LEU A 172 21.31 -1.97 -3.83
C LEU A 172 20.53 -3.29 -4.01
N ASP A 173 21.22 -4.41 -3.86
CA ASP A 173 20.62 -5.74 -4.01
C ASP A 173 19.51 -6.04 -2.97
N ASN A 174 18.76 -7.13 -3.22
CA ASN A 174 17.58 -7.52 -2.42
C ASN A 174 17.89 -7.68 -0.91
N GLY A 175 18.97 -8.38 -0.56
CA GLY A 175 19.35 -8.65 0.83
C GLY A 175 19.76 -7.39 1.60
N PRO A 176 20.74 -6.60 1.10
CA PRO A 176 21.15 -5.37 1.74
C PRO A 176 20.03 -4.32 1.84
N SER A 177 19.20 -4.18 0.79
CA SER A 177 18.05 -3.26 0.83
C SER A 177 17.05 -3.62 1.93
N LEU A 178 16.67 -4.89 2.05
CA LEU A 178 15.80 -5.35 3.15
C LEU A 178 16.44 -5.17 4.54
N SER A 179 17.74 -5.42 4.67
CA SER A 179 18.45 -5.26 5.94
C SER A 179 18.38 -3.82 6.46
N VAL A 180 18.46 -2.84 5.55
CA VAL A 180 18.27 -1.41 5.89
C VAL A 180 16.84 -1.15 6.36
N ILE A 181 15.83 -1.65 5.64
CA ILE A 181 14.42 -1.49 6.05
C ILE A 181 14.17 -2.13 7.41
N GLU A 182 14.72 -3.32 7.65
CA GLU A 182 14.58 -4.02 8.92
C GLU A 182 15.17 -3.20 10.07
N ALA A 183 16.37 -2.65 9.89
CA ALA A 183 17.03 -1.82 10.90
C ALA A 183 16.22 -0.56 11.21
N LEU A 184 15.62 0.07 10.20
CA LEU A 184 14.72 1.22 10.36
C LEU A 184 13.42 0.85 11.06
N SER A 185 12.82 -0.31 10.73
CA SER A 185 11.59 -0.80 11.38
C SER A 185 11.76 -1.03 12.89
N ARG A 186 13.01 -1.29 13.32
CA ARG A 186 13.39 -1.44 14.73
C ARG A 186 13.78 -0.11 15.40
N SER A 187 13.90 0.96 14.63
CA SER A 187 14.22 2.29 15.13
C SER A 187 12.94 3.05 15.55
N PRO A 188 13.07 4.08 16.39
CA PRO A 188 12.00 5.05 16.66
C PRO A 188 11.89 6.13 15.58
N ILE A 189 12.65 6.06 14.47
CA ILE A 189 12.60 7.06 13.40
C ILE A 189 11.22 6.99 12.72
N PRO A 190 10.50 8.12 12.56
CA PRO A 190 9.24 8.15 11.83
C PRO A 190 9.41 7.71 10.37
N GLY A 191 8.42 7.01 9.81
CA GLY A 191 8.47 6.51 8.44
C GLY A 191 8.63 7.63 7.40
N GLU A 192 8.05 8.80 7.64
CA GLU A 192 8.17 9.98 6.77
C GLU A 192 9.63 10.40 6.48
N ASP A 193 10.54 10.09 7.41
CA ASP A 193 11.97 10.38 7.29
C ASP A 193 12.76 9.30 6.54
N TYR A 194 12.19 8.12 6.29
CA TYR A 194 12.90 6.99 5.68
C TYR A 194 13.49 7.34 4.30
N ARG A 195 12.85 8.24 3.55
CA ARG A 195 13.33 8.66 2.22
C ARG A 195 14.75 9.26 2.25
N VAL A 196 15.14 9.91 3.34
CA VAL A 196 16.45 10.56 3.51
C VAL A 196 17.59 9.53 3.52
N VAL A 197 17.28 8.25 3.79
CA VAL A 197 18.28 7.18 3.77
C VAL A 197 18.93 7.03 2.39
N VAL A 198 18.21 7.30 1.30
CA VAL A 198 18.79 7.31 -0.06
C VAL A 198 19.84 8.43 -0.21
N ASP A 199 19.62 9.58 0.42
CA ASP A 199 20.57 10.70 0.42
C ASP A 199 21.84 10.35 1.20
N LEU A 200 21.74 9.50 2.23
CA LEU A 200 22.90 8.98 2.96
C LEU A 200 23.79 8.11 2.06
N PHE A 201 23.20 7.29 1.20
CA PHE A 201 23.95 6.51 0.21
C PHE A 201 24.64 7.42 -0.83
N THR A 202 23.92 8.41 -1.35
CA THR A 202 24.48 9.38 -2.30
C THR A 202 25.63 10.18 -1.69
N THR A 203 25.45 10.68 -0.47
CA THR A 203 26.46 11.46 0.26
C THR A 203 27.65 10.57 0.66
N GLY A 204 27.39 9.33 1.09
CA GLY A 204 28.44 8.37 1.41
C GLY A 204 29.31 8.03 0.21
N PHE A 205 28.69 7.82 -0.94
CA PHE A 205 29.40 7.59 -2.20
C PHE A 205 30.29 8.77 -2.58
N ALA A 206 29.78 10.01 -2.47
CA ALA A 206 30.58 11.22 -2.68
C ALA A 206 31.79 11.32 -1.72
N ASN A 207 31.63 10.80 -0.50
CA ASN A 207 32.69 10.71 0.52
C ASN A 207 33.52 9.42 0.44
N ARG A 208 33.45 8.68 -0.67
CA ARG A 208 34.21 7.43 -0.93
C ARG A 208 33.93 6.29 0.07
N ILE A 209 32.74 6.26 0.67
CA ILE A 209 32.27 5.14 1.46
C ILE A 209 31.66 4.11 0.51
N ALA A 210 32.13 2.86 0.57
CA ALA A 210 31.58 1.79 -0.23
C ALA A 210 30.10 1.52 0.15
N PRO A 211 29.23 1.13 -0.80
CA PRO A 211 27.81 0.87 -0.52
C PRO A 211 27.59 -0.13 0.63
N ASP A 212 28.34 -1.23 0.66
CA ASP A 212 28.26 -2.25 1.71
C ASP A 212 28.66 -1.72 3.09
N ASP A 213 29.62 -0.81 3.14
CA ASP A 213 30.01 -0.16 4.39
C ASP A 213 28.92 0.80 4.86
N MET A 214 28.26 1.52 3.94
CA MET A 214 27.12 2.37 4.27
C MET A 214 25.93 1.55 4.80
N VAL A 215 25.59 0.43 4.15
CA VAL A 215 24.60 -0.53 4.66
C VAL A 215 24.94 -0.93 6.09
N ARG A 216 26.18 -1.38 6.33
CA ARG A 216 26.63 -1.83 7.65
C ARG A 216 26.48 -0.74 8.71
N ARG A 217 26.90 0.48 8.39
CA ARG A 217 26.80 1.64 9.29
C ARG A 217 25.34 1.95 9.63
N ILE A 218 24.44 1.95 8.63
CA ILE A 218 23.01 2.19 8.83
C ILE A 218 22.39 1.07 9.66
N VAL A 219 22.63 -0.20 9.32
CA VAL A 219 22.08 -1.36 10.04
C VAL A 219 22.49 -1.38 11.51
N GLN A 220 23.73 -0.99 11.82
CA GLN A 220 24.23 -0.92 13.19
C GLN A 220 23.70 0.29 13.97
N SER A 221 23.49 1.43 13.30
CA SER A 221 23.18 2.70 13.95
C SER A 221 21.68 3.00 14.03
N ALA A 222 20.89 2.60 13.04
CA ALA A 222 19.47 2.92 12.94
C ALA A 222 18.66 2.47 14.17
N PRO A 223 18.80 1.23 14.69
CA PRO A 223 18.00 0.78 15.85
C PRO A 223 18.21 1.61 17.13
N ARG A 224 19.32 2.36 17.22
CA ARG A 224 19.66 3.21 18.38
C ARG A 224 19.49 4.70 18.10
N SER A 225 19.17 5.07 16.86
CA SER A 225 19.03 6.46 16.43
C SER A 225 17.61 6.94 16.69
N ARG A 226 17.49 8.06 17.43
CA ARG A 226 16.19 8.64 17.78
C ARG A 226 15.55 9.48 16.68
N SER A 227 16.35 9.86 15.68
CA SER A 227 15.94 10.67 14.55
C SER A 227 16.84 10.40 13.35
N ILE A 228 16.38 10.81 12.17
CA ILE A 228 17.15 10.69 10.94
C ILE A 228 18.44 11.52 10.97
N THR A 229 18.42 12.71 11.57
CA THR A 229 19.62 13.55 11.76
C THR A 229 20.66 12.88 12.67
N MET A 230 20.21 12.14 13.70
CA MET A 230 21.13 11.37 14.55
C MET A 230 21.76 10.23 13.77
N LEU A 231 20.97 9.50 12.98
CA LEU A 231 21.46 8.42 12.12
C LEU A 231 22.51 8.96 11.14
N GLU A 232 22.19 10.05 10.46
CA GLU A 232 23.08 10.72 9.52
C GLU A 232 24.46 11.05 10.13
N ARG A 233 24.47 11.61 11.34
CA ARG A 233 25.73 11.91 12.05
C ARG A 233 26.55 10.67 12.39
N LEU A 234 25.91 9.52 12.59
CA LEU A 234 26.58 8.27 12.96
C LEU A 234 27.11 7.48 11.77
N VAL A 235 26.58 7.72 10.56
CA VAL A 235 26.94 6.93 9.37
C VAL A 235 27.83 7.68 8.37
N ARG A 236 27.92 9.02 8.48
CA ARG A 236 28.90 9.83 7.74
C ARG A 236 30.34 9.47 8.15
#